data_AF-A0A358QV63-F1
#
_entry.id   AF-A0A358QV63-F1
#
_cell.length_a   1.000
_cell.length_b   1.000
_cell.length_c   1.000
_cell.angle_alpha   90.00
_cell.angle_beta   90.00
_cell.angle_gamma   90.00
#
_symmetry.space_group_name_H-M   'P 1'
#
loop_
_entity.id
_entity.type
_entity.pdbx_description
1 polymer ?
#
loop_
_entity_poly.entity_id
_entity_poly.type
_entity_poly.pdbx_seq_one_letter_code
_entity_poly.pdbx_strand_id
1 'polypeptide(L)'
;MRWGITKKEGVIIRKKIMIALPVIFIVWFIVTVFFYCQHYRVEKVYSVNEEVVFDNFIVQIKDLTIVNYMPIKERVTEYSERRWYLKFARKLPSSFQIPFVNICYFYSRPYEFNNQFGNIRAEGLILDKTIFLGNDLSNIWDAVDIDIYDENERYYGRGRHLRHHDQSNYYLFGVKGENASLKSNSFNLLIRDKSGKQVRTYAVRPEWTLKTYTYFNKRTENYPFDPLYIIHSFLSPMRQGKKEVALKYLHPGEKNALWAVLDHGYWEMGGNDYVVYEGKKDSFERVYSSNITFGRYESGFTPEDLIPVASQKIYFVIRDGSPLVIDADPLTVPPRQN
;
A
#
# COMPACT_ATOMS: atom_id res chain seq x y z
N MET A 1 -47.92 -42.68 9.32
CA MET A 1 -48.12 -42.54 7.86
C MET A 1 -46.77 -42.41 7.18
N ARG A 2 -46.23 -43.49 6.60
CA ARG A 2 -45.03 -43.43 5.76
C ARG A 2 -45.48 -43.16 4.34
N TRP A 3 -45.20 -41.97 3.82
CA TRP A 3 -45.42 -41.64 2.41
C TRP A 3 -44.47 -42.50 1.56
N GLY A 4 -45.00 -43.60 1.02
CA GLY A 4 -44.27 -44.46 0.10
C GLY A 4 -44.19 -43.79 -1.27
N ILE A 5 -43.11 -43.05 -1.52
CA ILE A 5 -42.78 -42.59 -2.87
C ILE A 5 -42.62 -43.85 -3.73
N THR A 6 -43.47 -44.02 -4.73
CA THR A 6 -43.38 -45.18 -5.61
C THR A 6 -42.08 -45.14 -6.40
N LYS A 7 -41.51 -46.31 -6.73
CA LYS A 7 -40.22 -46.41 -7.46
C LYS A 7 -40.20 -45.59 -8.77
N LYS A 8 -41.37 -45.41 -9.41
CA LYS A 8 -41.56 -44.57 -10.61
C LYS A 8 -41.50 -43.07 -10.30
N GLU A 9 -42.15 -42.61 -9.23
CA GLU A 9 -42.08 -41.20 -8.79
C GLU A 9 -40.66 -40.80 -8.39
N GLY A 10 -39.92 -41.70 -7.73
CA GLY A 10 -38.51 -41.47 -7.40
C GLY A 10 -37.61 -41.26 -8.62
N VAL A 11 -37.86 -41.97 -9.73
CA VAL A 11 -37.09 -41.80 -10.99
C VAL A 11 -37.42 -40.46 -11.66
N ILE A 12 -38.68 -40.04 -11.67
CA ILE A 12 -39.10 -38.75 -12.24
C ILE A 12 -38.51 -37.59 -11.44
N ILE A 13 -38.55 -37.67 -10.10
CA ILE A 13 -37.96 -36.66 -9.22
C ILE A 13 -36.44 -36.57 -9.43
N ARG A 14 -35.74 -37.71 -9.50
CA ARG A 14 -34.29 -37.74 -9.79
C ARG A 14 -33.95 -37.10 -11.14
N LYS A 15 -34.70 -37.40 -12.20
CA LYS A 15 -34.52 -36.77 -13.51
C LYS A 15 -34.76 -35.26 -13.46
N LYS A 16 -35.80 -34.80 -12.75
CA LYS A 16 -36.06 -33.36 -12.56
C LYS A 16 -34.94 -32.66 -11.80
N ILE A 17 -34.43 -33.27 -10.72
CA ILE A 17 -33.29 -32.74 -9.96
C ILE A 17 -32.02 -32.70 -10.83
N MET A 18 -31.74 -33.76 -11.59
CA MET A 18 -30.59 -33.83 -12.49
C MET A 18 -30.63 -32.76 -13.59
N ILE A 19 -31.81 -32.29 -14.01
CA ILE A 19 -31.96 -31.21 -14.99
C ILE A 19 -31.97 -29.83 -14.29
N ALA A 20 -32.62 -29.70 -13.14
CA ALA A 20 -32.71 -28.44 -12.41
C ALA A 20 -31.34 -27.99 -11.87
N LEU A 21 -30.53 -28.91 -11.37
CA LEU A 21 -29.21 -28.63 -10.81
C LEU A 21 -28.27 -27.91 -11.81
N PRO A 22 -28.05 -28.39 -13.04
CA PRO A 22 -27.21 -27.68 -14.01
C PRO A 22 -27.80 -26.34 -14.44
N VAL A 23 -29.13 -26.21 -14.53
CA VAL A 23 -29.76 -24.89 -14.81
C VAL A 23 -29.44 -23.89 -13.69
N ILE A 24 -29.54 -24.29 -12.42
CA ILE A 24 -29.16 -23.45 -11.28
C ILE A 24 -27.68 -23.08 -11.35
N PHE A 25 -26.79 -24.02 -11.67
CA PHE A 25 -25.36 -23.75 -11.82
C PHE A 25 -25.05 -22.81 -12.99
N ILE A 26 -25.76 -22.92 -14.12
CA ILE A 26 -25.59 -22.02 -15.27
C ILE A 26 -26.02 -20.60 -14.88
N VAL A 27 -27.19 -20.45 -14.25
CA VAL A 27 -27.67 -19.14 -13.78
C VAL A 27 -26.68 -18.54 -12.78
N TRP A 28 -26.23 -19.34 -11.80
CA TRP A 28 -25.21 -18.91 -10.83
C TRP A 28 -23.89 -18.51 -11.50
N PHE A 29 -23.45 -19.25 -12.52
CA PHE A 29 -22.24 -18.94 -13.27
C PHE A 29 -22.36 -17.62 -14.02
N ILE A 30 -23.47 -17.39 -14.73
CA ILE A 30 -23.74 -16.13 -15.46
C ILE A 30 -23.74 -14.95 -14.48
N VAL A 31 -24.41 -15.07 -13.34
CA VAL A 31 -24.43 -14.03 -12.29
C VAL A 31 -23.03 -13.78 -11.75
N THR A 32 -22.26 -14.84 -11.49
CA THR A 32 -20.88 -14.74 -10.99
C THR A 32 -19.96 -14.05 -11.98
N VAL A 33 -20.05 -14.36 -13.28
CA VAL A 33 -19.31 -13.68 -14.35
C VAL A 33 -19.72 -12.21 -14.45
N PHE A 34 -21.02 -11.91 -14.41
CA PHE A 34 -21.51 -10.53 -14.42
C PHE A 34 -20.89 -9.70 -13.29
N PHE A 35 -20.90 -10.21 -12.05
CA PHE A 35 -20.31 -9.52 -10.91
C PHE A 35 -18.79 -9.45 -10.99
N TYR A 36 -18.11 -10.50 -11.47
CA TYR A 36 -16.67 -10.46 -11.71
C TYR A 36 -16.27 -9.29 -12.62
N CYS A 37 -17.01 -9.07 -13.71
CA CYS A 37 -16.79 -7.94 -14.62
C CYS A 37 -17.01 -6.57 -13.95
N GLN A 38 -17.86 -6.46 -12.93
CA GLN A 38 -18.04 -5.20 -12.17
C GLN A 38 -16.82 -4.83 -11.31
N HIS A 39 -15.95 -5.80 -10.98
CA HIS A 39 -14.69 -5.56 -10.26
C HIS A 39 -13.51 -5.27 -11.18
N TYR A 40 -13.69 -5.45 -12.50
CA TYR A 40 -12.65 -5.16 -13.49
C TYR A 40 -12.44 -3.65 -13.60
N ARG A 41 -11.20 -3.21 -13.37
CA ARG A 41 -10.82 -1.81 -13.40
C ARG A 41 -9.49 -1.65 -14.12
N VAL A 42 -9.36 -0.53 -14.82
CA VAL A 42 -8.13 -0.14 -15.51
C VAL A 42 -7.70 1.22 -14.99
N GLU A 43 -6.42 1.34 -14.64
CA GLU A 43 -5.79 2.57 -14.20
C GLU A 43 -4.72 2.97 -15.23
N LYS A 44 -4.72 4.24 -15.65
CA LYS A 44 -3.59 4.82 -16.37
C LYS A 44 -2.58 5.29 -15.32
N VAL A 45 -1.37 4.74 -15.35
CA VAL A 45 -0.31 5.05 -14.39
C VAL A 45 0.92 5.51 -15.15
N TYR A 46 1.54 6.57 -14.67
CA TYR A 46 2.83 7.06 -15.16
C TYR A 46 3.75 7.24 -13.96
N SER A 47 4.88 6.54 -13.98
CA SER A 47 5.90 6.68 -12.94
C SER A 47 6.78 7.87 -13.27
N VAL A 48 6.66 8.91 -12.47
CA VAL A 48 7.34 10.19 -12.63
C VAL A 48 8.78 10.07 -12.12
N ASN A 49 8.96 9.56 -10.89
CA ASN A 49 10.25 9.40 -10.21
C ASN A 49 11.13 10.65 -10.15
N GLU A 50 10.49 11.81 -9.95
CA GLU A 50 11.17 13.10 -9.92
C GLU A 50 11.35 13.62 -8.52
N GLU A 51 12.34 14.49 -8.36
CA GLU A 51 12.71 15.05 -7.07
C GLU A 51 12.75 16.57 -7.15
N VAL A 52 12.04 17.22 -6.23
CA VAL A 52 12.07 18.66 -6.07
C VAL A 52 12.67 18.98 -4.71
N VAL A 53 13.86 19.58 -4.75
CA VAL A 53 14.64 19.89 -3.56
C VAL A 53 14.29 21.30 -3.08
N PHE A 54 13.91 21.41 -1.80
CA PHE A 54 13.76 22.65 -1.06
C PHE A 54 14.84 22.73 0.02
N ASP A 55 14.90 23.83 0.75
CA ASP A 55 15.93 24.05 1.77
C ASP A 55 15.83 22.99 2.88
N ASN A 56 14.62 22.78 3.42
CA ASN A 56 14.38 21.93 4.59
C ASN A 56 13.82 20.54 4.26
N PHE A 57 13.33 20.33 3.04
CA PHE A 57 12.69 19.07 2.65
C PHE A 57 12.93 18.73 1.19
N ILE A 58 12.60 17.50 0.82
CA ILE A 58 12.64 16.98 -0.54
C ILE A 58 11.27 16.40 -0.87
N VAL A 59 10.70 16.77 -2.02
CA VAL A 59 9.46 16.16 -2.52
C VAL A 59 9.81 15.20 -3.64
N GLN A 60 9.58 13.91 -3.44
CA GLN A 60 9.71 12.89 -4.47
C GLN A 60 8.34 12.54 -5.04
N ILE A 61 8.12 12.85 -6.31
CA ILE A 61 6.90 12.50 -7.03
C ILE A 61 7.11 11.12 -7.64
N LYS A 62 6.31 10.13 -7.22
CA LYS A 62 6.50 8.73 -7.63
C LYS A 62 5.59 8.39 -8.80
N ASP A 63 4.29 8.58 -8.61
CA ASP A 63 3.30 8.17 -9.60
C ASP A 63 2.27 9.27 -9.84
N LEU A 64 1.88 9.42 -11.11
CA LEU A 64 0.65 10.08 -11.52
C LEU A 64 -0.32 9.01 -12.02
N THR A 65 -1.55 9.01 -11.51
CA THR A 65 -2.58 8.03 -11.86
C THR A 65 -3.84 8.75 -12.34
N ILE A 66 -4.46 8.26 -13.42
CA ILE A 66 -5.82 8.64 -13.82
C ILE A 66 -6.68 7.39 -13.82
N VAL A 67 -7.81 7.47 -13.14
CA VAL A 67 -8.82 6.41 -13.10
C VAL A 67 -10.16 6.94 -13.59
N ASN A 68 -10.88 6.14 -14.36
CA ASN A 68 -12.21 6.48 -14.86
C ASN A 68 -13.34 5.98 -13.93
N TYR A 69 -12.99 5.57 -12.72
CA TYR A 69 -13.92 4.98 -11.77
C TYR A 69 -13.84 5.66 -10.41
N MET A 70 -14.94 5.61 -9.66
CA MET A 70 -15.02 6.05 -8.28
C MET A 70 -15.55 4.89 -7.43
N PRO A 71 -14.89 4.52 -6.32
CA PRO A 71 -15.49 3.61 -5.36
C PRO A 71 -16.79 4.22 -4.82
N ILE A 72 -17.90 3.50 -4.91
CA ILE A 72 -19.20 3.94 -4.33
C ILE A 72 -19.05 4.21 -2.83
N LYS A 73 -18.11 3.49 -2.23
CA LYS A 73 -17.58 3.65 -0.88
C LYS A 73 -17.13 5.08 -0.52
N GLU A 74 -16.71 5.91 -1.47
CA GLU A 74 -16.20 7.27 -1.19
C GLU A 74 -17.29 8.35 -1.11
N ARG A 75 -18.52 8.08 -1.60
CA ARG A 75 -19.63 9.05 -1.55
C ARG A 75 -20.53 8.95 -0.33
N VAL A 76 -20.46 7.84 0.41
CA VAL A 76 -21.44 7.51 1.45
C VAL A 76 -20.80 7.69 2.82
N THR A 77 -21.04 8.85 3.42
CA THR A 77 -20.57 9.26 4.76
C THR A 77 -21.13 8.41 5.91
N GLU A 78 -22.06 7.48 5.65
CA GLU A 78 -22.69 6.59 6.65
C GLU A 78 -22.25 5.12 6.46
N TYR A 79 -21.02 4.80 6.84
CA TYR A 79 -20.41 3.49 6.57
C TYR A 79 -20.96 2.31 7.39
N SER A 80 -21.52 2.57 8.57
CA SER A 80 -21.97 1.52 9.49
C SER A 80 -23.43 1.11 9.29
N GLU A 81 -24.26 1.99 8.72
CA GLU A 81 -25.71 1.79 8.75
C GLU A 81 -26.28 1.06 7.53
N ARG A 82 -25.69 1.23 6.34
CA ARG A 82 -26.33 0.83 5.07
C ARG A 82 -25.98 -0.56 4.55
N ARG A 83 -24.93 -1.22 5.05
CA ARG A 83 -24.57 -2.58 4.60
C ARG A 83 -25.00 -3.60 5.62
N TRP A 84 -26.24 -4.08 5.49
CA TRP A 84 -26.84 -5.12 6.34
C TRP A 84 -25.89 -6.30 6.60
N TYR A 85 -25.09 -6.68 5.60
CA TYR A 85 -24.16 -7.80 5.69
C TYR A 85 -22.99 -7.54 6.65
N LEU A 86 -22.56 -6.30 6.87
CA LEU A 86 -21.54 -6.01 7.89
C LEU A 86 -22.10 -6.22 9.31
N LYS A 87 -23.35 -5.81 9.53
CA LYS A 87 -24.08 -6.05 10.79
C LYS A 87 -24.29 -7.55 11.02
N PHE A 88 -24.58 -8.30 9.96
CA PHE A 88 -24.72 -9.76 10.02
C PHE A 88 -23.38 -10.46 10.25
N ALA A 89 -22.31 -10.04 9.57
CA ALA A 89 -20.98 -10.64 9.70
C ALA A 89 -20.48 -10.64 11.15
N ARG A 90 -20.75 -9.57 11.91
CA ARG A 90 -20.39 -9.48 13.34
C ARG A 90 -21.06 -10.54 14.23
N LYS A 91 -22.16 -11.14 13.76
CA LYS A 91 -22.86 -12.23 14.47
C LYS A 91 -22.31 -13.61 14.11
N LEU A 92 -21.46 -13.72 13.08
CA LEU A 92 -20.83 -14.98 12.69
C LEU A 92 -19.58 -15.25 13.53
N PRO A 93 -19.15 -16.53 13.67
CA PRO A 93 -17.85 -16.86 14.24
C PRO A 93 -16.73 -16.13 13.50
N SER A 94 -15.66 -15.75 14.22
CA SER A 94 -14.55 -14.92 13.71
C SER A 94 -13.98 -15.45 12.39
N SER A 95 -13.83 -16.78 12.26
CA SER A 95 -13.34 -17.46 11.05
C SER A 95 -14.21 -17.25 9.80
N PHE A 96 -15.51 -16.98 9.95
CA PHE A 96 -16.45 -16.79 8.84
C PHE A 96 -16.73 -15.33 8.50
N GLN A 97 -16.36 -14.38 9.36
CA GLN A 97 -16.68 -12.97 9.16
C GLN A 97 -16.06 -12.43 7.86
N ILE A 98 -14.74 -12.60 7.69
CA ILE A 98 -14.02 -12.13 6.49
C ILE A 98 -14.48 -12.85 5.21
N PRO A 99 -14.57 -14.19 5.17
CA PRO A 99 -15.10 -14.90 4.01
C PRO A 99 -16.50 -14.42 3.60
N PHE A 100 -17.40 -14.25 4.56
CA PHE A 100 -18.76 -13.77 4.31
C PHE A 100 -18.76 -12.35 3.72
N VAL A 101 -18.01 -11.43 4.32
CA VAL A 101 -17.88 -10.05 3.82
C VAL A 101 -17.29 -10.04 2.41
N ASN A 102 -16.30 -10.88 2.12
CA ASN A 102 -15.70 -11.01 0.80
C ASN A 102 -16.71 -11.50 -0.24
N ILE A 103 -17.52 -12.51 0.07
CA ILE A 103 -18.59 -13.02 -0.81
C ILE A 103 -19.62 -11.92 -1.07
N CYS A 104 -20.11 -11.24 -0.04
CA CYS A 104 -21.07 -10.13 -0.20
C CYS A 104 -20.47 -8.99 -1.03
N TYR A 105 -19.18 -8.69 -0.85
CA TYR A 105 -18.49 -7.69 -1.66
C TYR A 105 -18.32 -8.13 -3.12
N PHE A 106 -18.06 -9.42 -3.38
CA PHE A 106 -18.01 -9.99 -4.73
C PHE A 106 -19.32 -9.75 -5.47
N TYR A 107 -20.45 -10.13 -4.87
CA TYR A 107 -21.78 -9.94 -5.44
C TYR A 107 -22.35 -8.51 -5.21
N SER A 108 -21.48 -7.51 -5.24
CA SER A 108 -21.87 -6.09 -5.17
C SER A 108 -21.36 -5.32 -6.39
N ARG A 109 -21.91 -4.12 -6.59
CA ARG A 109 -21.36 -3.14 -7.53
C ARG A 109 -20.48 -2.15 -6.75
N PRO A 110 -19.16 -2.34 -6.68
CA PRO A 110 -18.29 -1.50 -5.87
C PRO A 110 -17.89 -0.16 -6.51
N TYR A 111 -18.04 -0.02 -7.84
CA TYR A 111 -17.54 1.13 -8.60
C TYR A 111 -18.61 1.74 -9.51
N GLU A 112 -18.51 3.06 -9.69
CA GLU A 112 -19.17 3.82 -10.75
C GLU A 112 -18.11 4.25 -11.76
N PHE A 113 -18.42 4.11 -13.05
CA PHE A 113 -17.51 4.45 -14.15
C PHE A 113 -18.02 5.68 -14.92
N ASN A 114 -17.09 6.54 -15.33
CA ASN A 114 -17.36 7.70 -16.18
C ASN A 114 -16.44 7.66 -17.40
N ASN A 115 -17.00 7.75 -18.61
CA ASN A 115 -16.25 7.59 -19.86
C ASN A 115 -15.61 8.89 -20.37
N GLN A 116 -15.96 10.03 -19.79
CA GLN A 116 -15.47 11.35 -20.20
C GLN A 116 -14.44 11.89 -19.23
N PHE A 117 -14.75 11.76 -17.94
CA PHE A 117 -13.96 12.33 -16.85
C PHE A 117 -13.51 11.24 -15.88
N GLY A 118 -12.36 11.47 -15.24
CA GLY A 118 -11.77 10.60 -14.25
C GLY A 118 -11.34 11.33 -13.00
N ASN A 119 -10.82 10.56 -12.06
CA ASN A 119 -10.09 11.06 -10.91
C ASN A 119 -8.60 10.99 -11.21
N ILE A 120 -7.91 12.11 -11.08
CA ILE A 120 -6.45 12.17 -11.15
C ILE A 120 -5.89 12.11 -9.75
N ARG A 121 -4.73 11.49 -9.60
CA ARG A 121 -4.01 11.44 -8.34
C ARG A 121 -2.52 11.46 -8.55
N ALA A 122 -1.83 12.34 -7.83
CA ALA A 122 -0.37 12.33 -7.70
C ALA A 122 0.00 11.73 -6.33
N GLU A 123 0.94 10.81 -6.32
CA GLU A 123 1.41 10.13 -5.11
C GLU A 123 2.94 10.23 -5.01
N GLY A 124 3.45 10.38 -3.79
CA GLY A 124 4.89 10.45 -3.57
C GLY A 124 5.31 10.49 -2.11
N LEU A 125 6.54 10.93 -1.88
CA LEU A 125 7.16 11.10 -0.56
C LEU A 125 7.53 12.56 -0.33
N ILE A 126 7.35 13.04 0.89
CA ILE A 126 8.02 14.24 1.40
C ILE A 126 9.06 13.74 2.40
N LEU A 127 10.32 14.07 2.17
CA LEU A 127 11.45 13.71 3.03
C LEU A 127 11.89 14.95 3.79
N ASP A 128 11.81 14.89 5.11
CA ASP A 128 12.31 15.94 5.98
C ASP A 128 13.82 15.78 6.14
N LYS A 129 14.58 16.83 5.81
CA LYS A 129 16.04 16.84 5.96
C LYS A 129 16.44 17.08 7.41
N THR A 130 15.54 17.66 8.21
CA THR A 130 15.76 17.84 9.64
C THR A 130 15.41 16.53 10.33
N ILE A 131 16.37 15.96 11.05
CA ILE A 131 16.19 14.69 11.78
C ILE A 131 15.35 14.99 13.03
N PHE A 132 14.05 15.28 12.85
CA PHE A 132 13.13 15.42 13.97
C PHE A 132 12.59 14.03 14.33
N LEU A 133 13.22 13.41 15.33
CA LEU A 133 12.66 12.31 16.10
C LEU A 133 11.63 12.91 17.07
N GLY A 134 10.41 13.21 16.59
CA GLY A 134 9.36 13.75 17.44
C GLY A 134 7.98 13.75 16.79
N ASN A 135 6.96 13.37 17.55
CA ASN A 135 5.56 13.16 17.15
C ASN A 135 4.80 14.42 16.68
N ASP A 136 5.50 15.50 16.31
CA ASP A 136 4.85 16.75 15.92
C ASP A 136 4.51 16.75 14.43
N LEU A 137 3.63 15.81 14.05
CA LEU A 137 3.02 15.67 12.72
C LEU A 137 2.45 17.00 12.18
N SER A 138 2.14 17.94 13.07
CA SER A 138 1.55 19.23 12.74
C SER A 138 2.47 20.09 11.86
N ASN A 139 3.79 19.96 11.98
CA ASN A 139 4.73 20.87 11.30
C ASN A 139 4.85 20.64 9.80
N ILE A 140 4.77 19.41 9.29
CA ILE A 140 4.94 19.20 7.84
C ILE A 140 3.67 19.48 7.03
N TRP A 141 2.49 19.37 7.65
CA TRP A 141 1.22 19.83 7.05
C TRP A 141 1.31 21.30 6.67
N ASP A 142 2.08 22.09 7.43
CA ASP A 142 2.26 23.52 7.22
C ASP A 142 3.50 23.89 6.41
N ALA A 143 4.26 22.90 5.93
CA ALA A 143 5.47 23.15 5.14
C ALA A 143 5.24 23.10 3.62
N VAL A 144 4.35 22.23 3.12
CA VAL A 144 4.26 21.95 1.66
C VAL A 144 2.82 21.95 1.16
N ASP A 145 2.61 22.63 0.03
CA ASP A 145 1.40 22.48 -0.79
C ASP A 145 1.74 21.87 -2.14
N ILE A 146 0.93 20.90 -2.56
CA ILE A 146 1.04 20.25 -3.88
C ILE A 146 -0.33 20.32 -4.56
N ASP A 147 -0.36 21.00 -5.69
CA ASP A 147 -1.55 21.22 -6.51
C ASP A 147 -1.39 20.55 -7.89
N ILE A 148 -2.51 20.10 -8.46
CA ILE A 148 -2.56 19.51 -9.81
C ILE A 148 -3.35 20.42 -10.75
N TYR A 149 -2.74 20.77 -11.88
CA TYR A 149 -3.36 21.49 -12.99
C TYR A 149 -3.23 20.70 -14.30
N ASP A 150 -4.07 20.96 -15.30
CA ASP A 150 -3.82 20.51 -16.69
C ASP A 150 -3.08 21.59 -17.52
N GLU A 151 -2.91 21.31 -18.81
CA GLU A 151 -2.41 22.24 -19.82
C GLU A 151 -3.20 23.55 -19.95
N ASN A 152 -4.47 23.59 -19.57
CA ASN A 152 -5.33 24.76 -19.69
C ASN A 152 -5.45 25.51 -18.35
N GLU A 153 -4.52 25.27 -17.42
CA GLU A 153 -4.51 25.83 -16.07
C GLU A 153 -5.76 25.50 -15.25
N ARG A 154 -6.51 24.47 -15.63
CA ARG A 154 -7.65 24.02 -14.84
C ARG A 154 -7.13 23.32 -13.59
N TYR A 155 -7.51 23.85 -12.44
CA TYR A 155 -7.20 23.28 -11.14
C TYR A 155 -8.06 22.03 -10.84
N TYR A 156 -7.41 20.96 -10.38
CA TYR A 156 -8.08 19.69 -10.04
C TYR A 156 -8.13 19.42 -8.54
N GLY A 157 -7.13 19.85 -7.77
CA GLY A 157 -7.09 19.60 -6.34
C GLY A 157 -5.75 19.93 -5.70
N ARG A 158 -5.80 20.04 -4.37
CA ARG A 158 -4.69 20.31 -3.44
C ARG A 158 -4.59 19.13 -2.47
N GLY A 159 -3.38 18.81 -2.01
CA GLY A 159 -3.06 17.64 -1.20
C GLY A 159 -4.07 17.33 -0.09
N ARG A 160 -4.48 16.04 0.02
CA ARG A 160 -5.54 15.61 0.96
C ARG A 160 -5.22 14.35 1.76
N HIS A 161 -4.11 13.66 1.51
CA HIS A 161 -3.74 12.47 2.29
C HIS A 161 -2.24 12.48 2.59
N LEU A 162 -1.88 12.59 3.87
CA LEU A 162 -0.56 12.27 4.36
C LEU A 162 -0.67 11.03 5.25
N ARG A 163 0.21 10.07 5.02
CA ARG A 163 0.43 8.94 5.92
C ARG A 163 1.88 9.03 6.39
N HIS A 164 2.05 8.89 7.69
CA HIS A 164 3.34 8.87 8.36
C HIS A 164 3.47 7.56 9.13
N HIS A 165 4.70 7.10 9.29
CA HIS A 165 5.01 5.97 10.17
C HIS A 165 5.77 6.54 11.35
N ASP A 166 5.39 6.14 12.55
CA ASP A 166 6.01 6.63 13.78
C ASP A 166 7.55 6.51 13.68
N GLN A 167 8.25 7.55 14.16
CA GLN A 167 9.71 7.63 14.17
C GLN A 167 10.39 7.71 12.78
N SER A 168 9.64 7.88 11.68
CA SER A 168 10.20 8.21 10.37
C SER A 168 10.33 9.73 10.16
N ASN A 169 11.26 10.14 9.29
CA ASN A 169 11.35 11.51 8.77
C ASN A 169 10.82 11.61 7.33
N TYR A 170 9.93 10.71 6.93
CA TYR A 170 9.31 10.75 5.61
C TYR A 170 7.80 10.58 5.70
N TYR A 171 7.11 11.19 4.74
CA TYR A 171 5.65 11.24 4.70
C TYR A 171 5.18 10.82 3.31
N LEU A 172 4.25 9.88 3.26
CA LEU A 172 3.59 9.46 2.04
C LEU A 172 2.49 10.47 1.74
N PHE A 173 2.51 11.10 0.57
CA PHE A 173 1.46 12.04 0.18
C PHE A 173 0.62 11.53 -0.98
N GLY A 174 -0.66 11.91 -0.98
CA GLY A 174 -1.59 11.76 -2.08
C GLY A 174 -2.36 13.06 -2.32
N VAL A 175 -2.28 13.57 -3.54
CA VAL A 175 -3.12 14.66 -4.03
C VAL A 175 -4.15 14.05 -4.96
N LYS A 176 -5.44 14.28 -4.71
CA LYS A 176 -6.54 13.79 -5.55
C LYS A 176 -7.27 14.97 -6.17
N GLY A 177 -7.59 14.84 -7.45
CA GLY A 177 -8.46 15.74 -8.18
C GLY A 177 -9.56 14.99 -8.90
N GLU A 178 -10.72 15.64 -9.06
CA GLU A 178 -11.89 15.06 -9.71
C GLU A 178 -12.16 15.75 -11.06
N ASN A 179 -12.92 15.09 -11.92
CA ASN A 179 -13.32 15.61 -13.22
C ASN A 179 -12.16 15.91 -14.20
N ALA A 180 -11.04 15.19 -14.05
CA ALA A 180 -9.93 15.24 -15.00
C ALA A 180 -10.33 14.63 -16.33
N SER A 181 -10.04 15.30 -17.45
CA SER A 181 -10.29 14.74 -18.77
C SER A 181 -9.47 13.47 -18.96
N LEU A 182 -10.11 12.37 -19.36
CA LEU A 182 -9.42 11.11 -19.66
C LEU A 182 -8.52 11.20 -20.91
N LYS A 183 -8.66 12.30 -21.67
CA LYS A 183 -7.89 12.64 -22.88
C LYS A 183 -6.75 13.62 -22.63
N SER A 184 -6.62 14.19 -21.43
CA SER A 184 -5.50 15.09 -21.13
C SER A 184 -4.18 14.34 -21.17
N ASN A 185 -3.22 14.94 -21.85
CA ASN A 185 -1.90 14.35 -22.11
C ASN A 185 -0.79 15.08 -21.36
N SER A 186 -1.15 16.05 -20.53
CA SER A 186 -0.21 16.85 -19.77
C SER A 186 -0.83 17.31 -18.45
N PHE A 187 0.00 17.38 -17.43
CA PHE A 187 -0.39 17.88 -16.12
C PHE A 187 0.76 18.67 -15.53
N ASN A 188 0.44 19.71 -14.79
CA ASN A 188 1.40 20.49 -14.04
C ASN A 188 1.21 20.20 -12.55
N LEU A 189 2.29 19.76 -11.91
CA LEU A 189 2.36 19.62 -10.47
C LEU A 189 3.03 20.86 -9.92
N LEU A 190 2.26 21.66 -9.18
CA LEU A 190 2.74 22.88 -8.58
C LEU A 190 3.03 22.62 -7.11
N ILE A 191 4.30 22.68 -6.75
CA ILE A 191 4.79 22.41 -5.39
C ILE A 191 5.25 23.72 -4.80
N ARG A 192 4.68 24.10 -3.65
CA ARG A 192 5.01 25.32 -2.95
C ARG A 192 5.48 24.98 -1.55
N ASP A 193 6.56 25.63 -1.12
CA ASP A 193 6.77 25.85 0.30
C ASP A 193 5.67 26.80 0.77
N LYS A 194 4.95 26.44 1.82
CA LYS A 194 3.85 27.24 2.38
C LYS A 194 4.30 28.58 2.94
N SER A 195 5.60 28.78 3.19
CA SER A 195 6.18 30.11 3.41
C SER A 195 6.02 31.06 2.21
N GLY A 196 5.66 30.51 1.04
CA GLY A 196 5.49 31.21 -0.23
C GLY A 196 6.81 31.57 -0.92
N LYS A 197 7.95 31.30 -0.28
CA LYS A 197 9.28 31.71 -0.77
C LYS A 197 9.74 30.89 -1.98
N GLN A 198 9.34 29.62 -2.06
CA GLN A 198 9.74 28.73 -3.14
C GLN A 198 8.52 28.09 -3.78
N VAL A 199 8.40 28.27 -5.10
CA VAL A 199 7.37 27.64 -5.93
C VAL A 199 8.06 26.95 -7.09
N ARG A 200 7.75 25.68 -7.29
CA ARG A 200 8.30 24.85 -8.36
C ARG A 200 7.16 24.21 -9.13
N THR A 201 7.18 24.37 -10.45
CA THR A 201 6.23 23.72 -11.35
C THR A 201 6.94 22.59 -12.06
N TYR A 202 6.38 21.39 -11.98
CA TYR A 202 6.85 20.24 -12.76
C TYR A 202 5.80 19.89 -13.82
N ALA A 203 6.18 20.02 -15.09
CA ALA A 203 5.34 19.65 -16.21
C ALA A 203 5.49 18.15 -16.50
N VAL A 204 4.44 17.39 -16.24
CA VAL A 204 4.35 15.96 -16.54
C VAL A 204 3.74 15.79 -17.93
N ARG A 205 4.43 15.03 -18.79
CA ARG A 205 3.91 14.56 -20.09
C ARG A 205 3.84 13.03 -20.05
N PRO A 206 2.74 12.46 -19.54
CA PRO A 206 2.71 11.04 -19.19
C PRO A 206 2.74 10.12 -20.41
N GLU A 207 3.66 9.17 -20.40
CA GLU A 207 3.58 7.97 -21.23
C GLU A 207 2.82 6.90 -20.46
N TRP A 208 1.49 6.92 -20.61
CA TRP A 208 0.60 6.10 -19.78
C TRP A 208 0.85 4.61 -19.94
N THR A 209 1.10 3.94 -18.83
CA THR A 209 1.00 2.48 -18.71
C THR A 209 -0.38 2.10 -18.17
N LEU A 210 -0.94 0.98 -18.64
CA LEU A 210 -2.23 0.48 -18.16
C LEU A 210 -2.00 -0.60 -17.10
N LYS A 211 -2.56 -0.39 -15.91
CA LYS A 211 -2.62 -1.41 -14.85
C LYS A 211 -4.06 -1.89 -14.70
N THR A 212 -4.24 -3.20 -14.73
CA THR A 212 -5.55 -3.84 -14.66
C THR A 212 -5.72 -4.56 -13.33
N TYR A 213 -6.85 -4.32 -12.68
CA TYR A 213 -7.20 -4.93 -11.41
C TYR A 213 -8.55 -5.62 -11.51
N THR A 214 -8.68 -6.73 -10.79
CA THR A 214 -9.90 -7.53 -10.72
C THR A 214 -10.26 -7.81 -9.27
N TYR A 215 -11.30 -8.60 -9.04
CA TYR A 215 -11.63 -9.03 -7.68
C TYR A 215 -10.50 -9.84 -7.03
N PHE A 216 -9.83 -10.71 -7.81
CA PHE A 216 -8.76 -11.58 -7.32
C PHE A 216 -7.38 -10.91 -7.42
N ASN A 217 -7.16 -10.06 -8.42
CA ASN A 217 -5.97 -9.23 -8.54
C ASN A 217 -6.27 -7.81 -8.06
N LYS A 218 -6.34 -7.64 -6.75
CA LYS A 218 -6.57 -6.32 -6.15
C LYS A 218 -5.28 -5.51 -6.24
N ARG A 219 -5.42 -4.17 -6.34
CA ARG A 219 -4.30 -3.29 -6.06
C ARG A 219 -3.87 -3.57 -4.62
N THR A 220 -2.65 -4.09 -4.48
CA THR A 220 -2.16 -4.63 -3.22
C THR A 220 -2.08 -3.53 -2.17
N GLU A 221 -1.68 -2.30 -2.53
CA GLU A 221 -1.40 -1.25 -1.55
C GLU A 221 -1.62 0.18 -2.05
N ASN A 222 -1.92 1.07 -1.09
CA ASN A 222 -1.73 2.50 -1.25
C ASN A 222 -0.23 2.75 -1.00
N TYR A 223 0.49 3.28 -1.99
CA TYR A 223 1.92 3.59 -1.94
C TYR A 223 2.89 2.38 -2.05
N PRO A 224 2.99 1.71 -3.21
CA PRO A 224 3.95 0.61 -3.42
C PRO A 224 5.44 1.04 -3.33
N PHE A 225 5.68 2.34 -3.23
CA PHE A 225 6.99 2.97 -3.11
C PHE A 225 7.37 3.33 -1.66
N ASP A 226 6.55 2.93 -0.67
CA ASP A 226 6.80 3.17 0.75
C ASP A 226 8.09 2.47 1.22
N PRO A 227 9.11 3.21 1.67
CA PRO A 227 10.39 2.64 2.11
C PRO A 227 10.26 1.53 3.16
N LEU A 228 9.33 1.65 4.12
CA LEU A 228 9.09 0.64 5.15
C LEU A 228 8.60 -0.68 4.53
N TYR A 229 7.63 -0.59 3.61
CA TYR A 229 7.14 -1.77 2.93
C TYR A 229 8.20 -2.41 2.04
N ILE A 230 8.98 -1.59 1.33
CA ILE A 230 10.05 -2.07 0.45
C ILE A 230 11.09 -2.84 1.26
N ILE A 231 11.58 -2.31 2.39
CA ILE A 231 12.59 -3.02 3.19
C ILE A 231 12.04 -4.32 3.82
N HIS A 232 10.72 -4.40 4.09
CA HIS A 232 10.09 -5.63 4.57
C HIS A 232 10.21 -6.81 3.59
N SER A 233 10.37 -6.55 2.29
CA SER A 233 10.67 -7.61 1.31
C SER A 233 12.01 -8.31 1.57
N PHE A 234 12.96 -7.63 2.22
CA PHE A 234 14.21 -8.20 2.71
C PHE A 234 14.08 -8.74 4.15
N LEU A 235 13.46 -7.99 5.07
CA LEU A 235 13.35 -8.39 6.49
C LEU A 235 12.47 -9.62 6.71
N SER A 236 11.39 -9.79 5.93
CA SER A 236 10.47 -10.92 6.07
C SER A 236 11.16 -12.27 5.78
N PRO A 237 11.90 -12.45 4.67
CA PRO A 237 12.77 -13.60 4.49
C PRO A 237 13.79 -13.83 5.60
N MET A 238 14.43 -12.77 6.12
CA MET A 238 15.38 -12.88 7.24
C MET A 238 14.70 -13.47 8.49
N ARG A 239 13.53 -12.94 8.87
CA ARG A 239 12.72 -13.43 10.00
C ARG A 239 12.20 -14.86 9.80
N GLN A 240 12.10 -15.33 8.56
CA GLN A 240 11.66 -16.69 8.22
C GLN A 240 12.82 -17.68 8.02
N GLY A 241 14.07 -17.28 8.26
CA GLY A 241 15.25 -18.12 8.02
C GLY A 241 15.50 -18.42 6.54
N LYS A 242 14.90 -17.67 5.60
CA LYS A 242 15.03 -17.86 4.15
C LYS A 242 16.23 -17.09 3.60
N LYS A 243 17.43 -17.49 4.02
CA LYS A 243 18.71 -16.86 3.71
C LYS A 243 18.93 -16.63 2.21
N GLU A 244 18.65 -17.62 1.37
CA GLU A 244 18.87 -17.56 -0.08
C GLU A 244 18.02 -16.50 -0.77
N VAL A 245 16.84 -16.21 -0.20
CA VAL A 245 15.95 -15.15 -0.68
C VAL A 245 16.48 -13.78 -0.24
N ALA A 246 16.85 -13.65 1.04
CA ALA A 246 17.40 -12.40 1.59
C ALA A 246 18.70 -11.96 0.89
N LEU A 247 19.57 -12.92 0.54
CA LEU A 247 20.84 -12.70 -0.15
C LEU A 247 20.70 -12.03 -1.53
N LYS A 248 19.50 -11.98 -2.12
CA LYS A 248 19.23 -11.30 -3.40
C LYS A 248 19.13 -9.78 -3.24
N TYR A 249 18.87 -9.29 -2.02
CA TYR A 249 18.72 -7.87 -1.73
C TYR A 249 20.02 -7.22 -1.24
N LEU A 250 21.10 -7.99 -1.06
CA LEU A 250 22.38 -7.43 -0.63
C LEU A 250 23.15 -6.85 -1.82
N HIS A 251 23.84 -5.74 -1.60
CA HIS A 251 24.73 -5.15 -2.57
C HIS A 251 25.81 -6.16 -3.00
N PRO A 252 25.96 -6.45 -4.31
CA PRO A 252 26.87 -7.51 -4.77
C PRO A 252 28.33 -7.33 -4.34
N GLY A 253 28.80 -6.08 -4.24
CA GLY A 253 30.17 -5.77 -3.82
C GLY A 253 30.44 -6.00 -2.33
N GLU A 254 29.41 -5.92 -1.48
CA GLU A 254 29.55 -5.97 -0.01
C GLU A 254 28.92 -7.23 0.59
N LYS A 255 28.39 -8.11 -0.26
CA LYS A 255 27.51 -9.22 0.14
C LYS A 255 28.07 -10.08 1.27
N ASN A 256 29.36 -10.44 1.22
CA ASN A 256 29.97 -11.30 2.22
C ASN A 256 30.19 -10.58 3.56
N ALA A 257 30.63 -9.32 3.51
CA ALA A 257 30.85 -8.51 4.71
C ALA A 257 29.52 -8.20 5.41
N LEU A 258 28.52 -7.76 4.63
CA LEU A 258 27.14 -7.56 5.08
C LEU A 258 26.58 -8.81 5.74
N TRP A 259 26.70 -9.95 5.06
CA TRP A 259 26.15 -11.19 5.58
C TRP A 259 26.82 -11.59 6.91
N ALA A 260 28.12 -11.40 7.08
CA ALA A 260 28.80 -11.68 8.35
C ALA A 260 28.24 -10.88 9.54
N VAL A 261 27.74 -9.66 9.30
CA VAL A 261 27.11 -8.81 10.32
C VAL A 261 25.63 -9.17 10.56
N LEU A 262 24.95 -9.65 9.52
CA LEU A 262 23.52 -9.97 9.55
C LEU A 262 23.24 -11.42 9.98
N ASP A 263 24.23 -12.32 9.96
CA ASP A 263 24.07 -13.74 10.30
C ASP A 263 24.06 -13.97 11.82
N HIS A 264 22.91 -13.73 12.45
CA HIS A 264 22.72 -13.94 13.88
C HIS A 264 21.31 -14.44 14.22
N GLY A 265 21.14 -15.12 15.36
CA GLY A 265 19.88 -15.75 15.76
C GLY A 265 18.73 -14.81 16.15
N TYR A 266 18.97 -13.49 16.29
CA TYR A 266 17.94 -12.55 16.75
C TYR A 266 16.79 -12.33 15.75
N TRP A 267 16.96 -12.72 14.48
CA TRP A 267 15.92 -12.60 13.46
C TRP A 267 14.66 -13.42 13.76
N GLU A 268 14.79 -14.47 14.57
CA GLU A 268 13.67 -15.32 14.99
C GLU A 268 12.89 -14.72 16.18
N MET A 269 13.38 -13.63 16.76
CA MET A 269 12.69 -12.92 17.84
C MET A 269 11.60 -11.99 17.31
N GLY A 270 10.66 -11.62 18.19
CA GLY A 270 9.78 -10.49 17.94
C GLY A 270 10.59 -9.20 17.80
N GLY A 271 10.03 -8.20 17.15
CA GLY A 271 10.72 -6.93 17.01
C GLY A 271 9.87 -5.84 16.41
N ASN A 272 10.33 -4.61 16.60
CA ASN A 272 9.79 -3.43 15.96
C ASN A 272 10.86 -2.84 15.04
N ASP A 273 10.42 -2.18 13.97
CA ASP A 273 11.30 -1.48 13.06
C ASP A 273 10.66 -0.20 12.52
N TYR A 274 11.50 0.81 12.31
CA TYR A 274 11.12 2.08 11.67
C TYR A 274 12.16 2.48 10.65
N VAL A 275 11.74 3.25 9.64
CA VAL A 275 12.60 3.67 8.54
C VAL A 275 12.84 5.17 8.54
N VAL A 276 14.08 5.58 8.32
CA VAL A 276 14.53 6.97 8.24
C VAL A 276 15.23 7.20 6.90
N TYR A 277 15.04 8.36 6.30
CA TYR A 277 15.82 8.85 5.18
C TYR A 277 17.11 9.52 5.67
N GLU A 278 18.25 9.00 5.23
CA GLU A 278 19.60 9.43 5.64
C GLU A 278 20.24 10.40 4.63
N GLY A 279 19.66 10.54 3.44
CA GLY A 279 20.25 11.35 2.38
C GLY A 279 21.38 10.62 1.65
N LYS A 280 22.57 10.58 2.27
CA LYS A 280 23.79 10.02 1.66
C LYS A 280 24.56 9.15 2.65
N LYS A 281 25.13 8.05 2.16
CA LYS A 281 26.09 7.22 2.89
C LYS A 281 27.16 6.72 1.94
N ASP A 282 28.42 7.03 2.24
CA ASP A 282 29.57 6.75 1.37
C ASP A 282 29.37 7.27 -0.06
N SER A 283 29.41 6.39 -1.05
CA SER A 283 29.16 6.70 -2.47
C SER A 283 27.69 6.57 -2.88
N PHE A 284 26.80 6.15 -1.97
CA PHE A 284 25.38 5.99 -2.24
C PHE A 284 24.59 7.24 -1.89
N GLU A 285 23.74 7.66 -2.83
CA GLU A 285 22.76 8.72 -2.65
C GLU A 285 21.37 8.12 -2.39
N ARG A 286 20.47 8.92 -1.81
CA ARG A 286 19.09 8.54 -1.47
C ARG A 286 19.03 7.32 -0.55
N VAL A 287 19.87 7.33 0.47
CA VAL A 287 19.98 6.24 1.43
C VAL A 287 18.86 6.34 2.45
N TYR A 288 18.29 5.20 2.78
CA TYR A 288 17.38 4.99 3.91
C TYR A 288 18.06 4.08 4.92
N SER A 289 17.62 4.15 6.17
CA SER A 289 17.98 3.18 7.20
C SER A 289 16.73 2.58 7.82
N SER A 290 16.79 1.28 8.15
CA SER A 290 15.81 0.59 8.98
C SER A 290 16.46 0.34 10.34
N ASN A 291 15.89 0.91 11.39
CA ASN A 291 16.33 0.71 12.77
C ASN A 291 15.46 -0.38 13.37
N ILE A 292 16.08 -1.50 13.71
CA ILE A 292 15.40 -2.72 14.15
C ILE A 292 15.72 -2.93 15.62
N THR A 293 14.68 -3.13 16.42
CA THR A 293 14.79 -3.54 17.83
C THR A 293 14.26 -4.96 17.95
N PHE A 294 15.14 -5.88 18.33
CA PHE A 294 14.80 -7.27 18.61
C PHE A 294 14.45 -7.42 20.09
N GLY A 295 13.41 -8.20 20.39
CA GLY A 295 12.95 -8.31 21.76
C GLY A 295 11.96 -9.43 22.03
N ARG A 296 11.49 -9.46 23.27
CA ARG A 296 10.43 -10.36 23.74
C ARG A 296 9.25 -9.53 24.17
N TYR A 297 8.04 -9.99 23.87
CA TYR A 297 6.82 -9.35 24.37
C TYR A 297 6.43 -9.99 25.71
N GLU A 298 6.23 -9.19 26.76
CA GLU A 298 5.84 -9.69 28.09
C GLU A 298 4.37 -10.11 28.15
N SER A 299 3.48 -9.28 27.61
CA SER A 299 2.04 -9.51 27.69
C SER A 299 1.30 -8.79 26.57
N GLY A 300 1.43 -9.26 25.33
CA GLY A 300 0.77 -8.65 24.18
C GLY A 300 1.59 -8.78 22.90
N PHE A 301 1.11 -8.13 21.84
CA PHE A 301 1.85 -7.95 20.58
C PHE A 301 1.87 -6.46 20.21
N THR A 302 2.00 -5.57 21.20
CA THR A 302 2.11 -4.12 20.95
C THR A 302 3.58 -3.67 21.07
N PRO A 303 4.01 -2.64 20.33
CA PRO A 303 5.38 -2.11 20.42
C PRO A 303 5.79 -1.67 21.83
N GLU A 304 4.83 -1.25 22.66
CA GLU A 304 5.04 -0.79 24.05
C GLU A 304 5.38 -1.94 25.00
N ASP A 305 4.93 -3.17 24.68
CA ASP A 305 5.19 -4.38 25.47
C ASP A 305 6.53 -5.06 25.10
N LEU A 306 7.27 -4.50 24.15
CA LEU A 306 8.52 -5.09 23.66
C LEU A 306 9.67 -4.78 24.64
N ILE A 307 10.19 -5.80 25.32
CA ILE A 307 11.47 -5.68 26.02
C ILE A 307 12.60 -5.77 25.00
N PRO A 308 13.40 -4.71 24.80
CA PRO A 308 14.51 -4.73 23.86
C PRO A 308 15.63 -5.63 24.38
N VAL A 309 16.13 -6.51 23.52
CA VAL A 309 17.25 -7.43 23.79
C VAL A 309 18.46 -7.08 22.92
N ALA A 310 18.22 -6.65 21.69
CA ALA A 310 19.28 -6.20 20.79
C ALA A 310 18.73 -5.16 19.81
N SER A 311 19.60 -4.38 19.19
CA SER A 311 19.26 -3.48 18.11
C SER A 311 20.27 -3.55 16.97
N GLN A 312 19.79 -3.29 15.76
CA GLN A 312 20.61 -3.21 14.57
C GLN A 312 20.04 -2.16 13.61
N LYS A 313 20.93 -1.44 12.94
CA LYS A 313 20.57 -0.48 11.89
C LYS A 313 21.04 -0.99 10.54
N ILE A 314 20.15 -1.01 9.56
CA ILE A 314 20.42 -1.51 8.21
C ILE A 314 20.22 -0.37 7.21
N TYR A 315 21.22 -0.12 6.38
CA TYR A 315 21.18 0.92 5.36
C TYR A 315 20.84 0.32 4.00
N PHE A 316 19.94 0.97 3.28
CA PHE A 316 19.50 0.50 1.97
C PHE A 316 19.16 1.66 1.03
N VAL A 317 19.27 1.38 -0.27
CA VAL A 317 18.70 2.23 -1.34
C VAL A 317 17.54 1.50 -1.98
N ILE A 318 16.64 2.25 -2.61
CA ILE A 318 15.53 1.67 -3.37
C ILE A 318 15.92 1.66 -4.84
N ARG A 319 16.02 0.47 -5.45
CA ARG A 319 16.34 0.28 -6.85
C ARG A 319 15.24 -0.55 -7.51
N ASP A 320 14.62 0.01 -8.55
CA ASP A 320 13.56 -0.67 -9.33
C ASP A 320 12.42 -1.22 -8.45
N GLY A 321 12.07 -0.47 -7.39
CA GLY A 321 11.02 -0.85 -6.44
C GLY A 321 11.41 -1.93 -5.43
N SER A 322 12.68 -2.32 -5.37
CA SER A 322 13.21 -3.31 -4.41
C SER A 322 14.27 -2.68 -3.51
N PRO A 323 14.44 -3.17 -2.27
CA PRO A 323 15.53 -2.71 -1.42
C PRO A 323 16.85 -3.29 -1.92
N LEU A 324 17.89 -2.48 -1.88
CA LEU A 324 19.27 -2.93 -2.01
C LEU A 324 20.00 -2.53 -0.73
N VAL A 325 20.26 -3.50 0.13
CA VAL A 325 20.99 -3.32 1.39
C VAL A 325 22.45 -3.07 1.06
N ILE A 326 22.96 -1.92 1.50
CA ILE A 326 24.31 -1.44 1.17
C ILE A 326 25.25 -1.49 2.37
N ASP A 327 24.73 -1.39 3.59
CA ASP A 327 25.52 -1.47 4.83
C ASP A 327 24.63 -1.92 6.01
N ALA A 328 25.25 -2.40 7.09
CA ALA A 328 24.57 -2.71 8.35
C ALA A 328 25.52 -2.48 9.54
N ASP A 329 25.01 -1.82 10.57
CA ASP A 329 25.75 -1.63 11.81
C ASP A 329 25.88 -2.98 12.56
N PRO A 330 26.95 -3.16 13.36
CA PRO A 330 27.05 -4.29 14.27
C PRO A 330 25.85 -4.38 15.20
N LEU A 331 25.45 -5.60 15.54
CA LEU A 331 24.41 -5.84 16.53
C LEU A 331 24.81 -5.25 17.88
N THR A 332 23.96 -4.40 18.45
CA THR A 332 24.16 -3.81 19.77
C THR A 332 23.29 -4.53 20.79
N VAL A 333 23.89 -4.99 21.89
CA VAL A 333 23.19 -5.65 23.00
C VAL A 333 23.27 -4.73 24.22
N PRO A 334 22.14 -4.32 24.83
CA PRO A 334 22.15 -3.52 26.05
C PRO A 334 22.91 -4.25 27.17
N PRO A 335 23.65 -3.54 28.03
CA PRO A 335 24.26 -4.15 29.21
C PRO A 335 23.15 -4.78 30.07
N ARG A 336 23.41 -5.99 30.61
CA ARG A 336 22.47 -6.66 31.51
C ARG A 336 22.18 -5.75 32.69
N GLN A 337 20.92 -5.34 32.86
CA GLN A 337 20.46 -4.74 34.11
C GLN A 337 20.39 -5.88 35.12
N ASN A 338 21.30 -5.84 36.11
CA ASN A 338 21.37 -6.82 37.19
C ASN A 338 20.28 -6.59 38.23
#